data_AF-A0A0R2LQ34-F1
#
_entry.id   AF-A0A0R2LQ34-F1
#
_cell.length_a   1.000
_cell.length_b   1.000
_cell.length_c   1.000
_cell.angle_alpha   90.00
_cell.angle_beta   90.00
_cell.angle_gamma   90.00
#
_symmetry.space_group_name_H-M   'P 1'
#
loop_
_entity.id
_entity.type
_entity.pdbx_description
1 polymer ?
#
loop_
_entity_poly.entity_id
_entity_poly.type
_entity_poly.pdbx_seq_one_letter_code
_entity_poly.pdbx_strand_id
1 'polypeptide(L)'
;MHNFQPLLTKKTAREVWNEDGTLPKLFRTYNKRQFIELLIGLVTLMIHGIGVLFLVASLVDLYLLSSVYKVRNMQTGESFLMEHGEWKKYRTDFKRTNH
;
A
#
# COMPACT_ATOMS: atom_id res chain seq x y z
N MET A 1 -6.61 10.59 -26.56
CA MET A 1 -7.02 9.24 -26.14
C MET A 1 -6.76 9.11 -24.65
N HIS A 2 -7.80 9.24 -23.82
CA HIS A 2 -7.68 9.05 -22.37
C HIS A 2 -7.58 7.54 -22.10
N ASN A 3 -6.37 7.02 -21.97
CA ASN A 3 -6.15 5.67 -21.45
C ASN A 3 -6.57 5.67 -19.99
N PHE A 4 -7.80 5.19 -19.75
CA PHE A 4 -8.25 4.80 -18.43
C PHE A 4 -7.23 3.80 -17.88
N GLN A 5 -6.50 4.25 -16.86
CA GLN A 5 -5.56 3.44 -16.10
C GLN A 5 -6.21 2.10 -15.76
N PRO A 6 -5.49 0.97 -15.86
CA PRO A 6 -6.07 -0.32 -15.50
C PRO A 6 -6.60 -0.18 -14.08
N LEU A 7 -7.89 -0.46 -13.91
CA LEU A 7 -8.47 -0.77 -12.61
C LEU A 7 -7.51 -1.76 -11.96
N LEU A 8 -6.75 -1.28 -10.97
CA LEU A 8 -5.69 -2.05 -10.34
C LEU A 8 -6.25 -3.42 -9.96
N THR A 9 -5.77 -4.48 -10.61
CA THR A 9 -6.30 -5.82 -10.40
C THR A 9 -6.02 -6.21 -8.95
N LYS A 10 -7.00 -6.79 -8.27
CA LYS A 10 -6.77 -7.36 -6.94
C LYS A 10 -5.95 -8.64 -7.11
N LYS A 11 -4.82 -8.75 -6.41
CA LYS A 11 -4.01 -9.97 -6.33
C LYS A 11 -3.97 -10.49 -4.89
N THR A 12 -4.12 -11.80 -4.75
CA THR A 12 -3.95 -12.56 -3.50
C THR A 12 -2.48 -12.88 -3.24
N ALA A 13 -2.12 -13.28 -2.02
CA ALA A 13 -0.73 -13.57 -1.66
C ALA A 13 -0.10 -14.68 -2.51
N ARG A 14 -0.92 -15.64 -2.97
CA ARG A 14 -0.49 -16.76 -3.82
C ARG A 14 -0.18 -16.32 -5.25
N GLU A 15 -0.94 -15.37 -5.78
CA GLU A 15 -0.78 -14.86 -7.16
C GLU A 15 0.43 -13.93 -7.33
N VAL A 16 1.13 -13.59 -6.24
CA VAL A 16 2.37 -12.81 -6.31
C VAL A 16 3.62 -13.69 -6.33
N TRP A 17 3.48 -15.01 -6.26
CA TRP A 17 4.63 -15.88 -6.45
C TRP A 17 5.12 -15.80 -7.90
N ASN A 18 6.41 -15.60 -8.08
CA ASN A 18 7.03 -15.71 -9.39
C ASN A 18 7.00 -17.18 -9.86
N GLU A 19 7.09 -17.40 -11.17
CA GLU A 19 7.16 -18.74 -11.75
C GLU A 19 8.34 -19.55 -11.21
N ASP A 20 9.40 -18.87 -10.76
CA ASP A 20 10.60 -19.43 -10.15
C ASP A 20 10.41 -19.86 -8.67
N GLY A 21 9.20 -19.73 -8.11
CA GLY A 21 8.94 -20.03 -6.70
C GLY A 21 9.52 -19.01 -5.72
N THR A 22 9.87 -17.81 -6.19
CA THR A 22 10.40 -16.72 -5.36
C THR A 22 9.35 -15.66 -5.09
N LEU A 23 9.38 -15.06 -3.89
CA LEU A 23 8.50 -13.96 -3.52
C LEU A 23 9.15 -12.62 -3.86
N PRO A 24 8.58 -11.83 -4.79
CA PRO A 24 9.13 -10.54 -5.16
C PRO A 24 9.01 -9.56 -3.99
N LYS A 25 9.91 -8.57 -3.93
CA LYS A 25 9.86 -7.52 -2.92
C LYS A 25 8.72 -6.55 -3.24
N LEU A 26 7.68 -6.58 -2.40
CA LEU A 26 6.51 -5.73 -2.54
C LEU A 26 6.60 -4.52 -1.60
N PHE A 27 6.23 -3.34 -2.12
CA PHE A 27 6.12 -2.12 -1.33
C PHE A 27 4.71 -1.57 -1.37
N ARG A 28 4.21 -1.19 -0.20
CA ARG A 28 2.96 -0.48 -0.10
C ARG A 28 3.11 0.92 -0.67
N THR A 29 2.19 1.32 -1.53
CA THR A 29 2.08 2.68 -2.08
C THR A 29 0.86 3.39 -1.52
N TYR A 30 0.93 4.71 -1.41
CA TYR A 30 -0.18 5.54 -0.98
C TYR A 30 -1.33 5.50 -1.98
N ASN A 31 -2.55 5.40 -1.47
CA ASN A 31 -3.74 5.57 -2.30
C ASN A 31 -4.03 7.08 -2.51
N LYS A 32 -4.77 7.46 -3.56
CA LYS A 32 -5.10 8.86 -3.85
C LYS A 32 -5.76 9.56 -2.66
N ARG A 33 -6.70 8.88 -1.99
CA ARG A 33 -7.36 9.39 -0.78
C ARG A 33 -6.36 9.68 0.35
N GLN A 34 -5.43 8.77 0.59
CA GLN A 34 -4.41 8.90 1.65
C GLN A 34 -3.42 10.02 1.34
N PHE A 35 -3.10 10.21 0.06
CA PHE A 35 -2.27 11.34 -0.38
C PHE A 35 -2.96 12.68 -0.11
N ILE A 36 -4.28 12.77 -0.33
CA ILE A 36 -5.08 13.97 -0.02
C ILE A 36 -5.12 14.21 1.49
N GLU A 37 -5.39 13.17 2.30
CA GLU A 37 -5.40 13.29 3.76
C GLU A 37 -4.03 13.72 4.32
N LEU A 38 -2.94 13.20 3.77
CA LEU A 38 -1.58 13.61 4.13
C LEU A 38 -1.30 15.07 3.76
N LEU A 39 -1.70 15.50 2.56
CA LEU A 39 -1.58 16.89 2.12
C LEU A 39 -2.36 17.85 3.03
N ILE A 40 -3.60 17.50 3.37
CA ILE A 40 -4.42 18.27 4.31
C ILE A 40 -3.72 18.33 5.65
N GLY A 41 -3.30 17.18 6.22
CA GLY A 41 -2.59 17.13 7.50
C GLY A 41 -1.33 18.00 7.52
N LEU A 42 -0.56 18.03 6.41
CA LEU A 42 0.63 18.86 6.27
C LEU A 42 0.31 20.35 6.22
N VAL A 43 -0.73 20.75 5.48
CA VAL A 43 -1.19 22.13 5.41
C VAL A 43 -1.69 22.60 6.79
N THR A 44 -2.51 21.79 7.48
CA THR A 44 -3.01 22.13 8.82
C THR A 44 -1.90 22.15 9.87
N LEU A 45 -0.84 21.35 9.69
CA LEU A 45 0.35 21.37 10.55
C LEU A 45 1.03 22.73 10.47
N MET A 46 1.22 23.25 9.25
CA MET A 46 1.88 24.54 9.04
C MET A 46 1.07 25.73 9.58
N ILE A 47 -0.26 25.64 9.63
CA ILE A 47 -1.12 26.76 10.03
C ILE A 47 -1.31 26.82 11.55
N HIS A 48 -1.50 25.68 12.25
CA HIS A 48 -1.92 25.69 13.67
C HIS A 48 -1.21 24.67 14.58
N GLY A 49 -0.20 23.92 14.10
CA GLY A 49 0.50 22.90 14.91
C GLY A 49 -0.34 21.66 15.28
N ILE A 50 -1.66 21.70 15.09
CA ILE A 50 -2.61 20.61 15.32
C ILE A 50 -2.51 19.52 14.22
N GLY A 51 -1.88 19.82 13.09
CA GLY A 51 -1.75 18.87 11.97
C GLY A 51 -0.98 17.59 12.29
N VAL A 52 -0.24 17.53 13.40
CA VAL A 52 0.40 16.28 13.87
C VAL A 52 -0.67 15.22 14.15
N LEU A 53 -1.79 15.60 14.78
CA LEU A 53 -2.88 14.65 15.08
C LEU A 53 -3.54 14.13 13.80
N PHE A 54 -3.68 14.97 12.78
CA PHE A 54 -4.20 14.56 11.46
C PHE A 54 -3.22 13.65 10.70
N LEU A 55 -1.92 13.93 10.79
CA LEU A 55 -0.88 13.06 10.22
C LEU A 55 -0.86 11.68 10.88
N VAL A 56 -0.94 11.63 12.22
CA VAL A 56 -1.01 10.37 12.97
C VAL A 56 -2.31 9.64 12.64
N ALA A 57 -3.45 10.32 12.60
CA ALA A 57 -4.72 9.70 12.21
C ALA A 57 -4.69 9.14 10.78
N SER A 58 -4.11 9.85 9.82
CA SER A 58 -3.97 9.38 8.44
C SER A 58 -3.01 8.20 8.34
N LEU A 59 -1.91 8.19 9.11
CA LEU A 59 -1.00 7.03 9.20
C LEU A 59 -1.68 5.82 9.85
N VAL A 60 -2.49 6.03 10.89
CA VAL A 60 -3.26 4.96 11.54
C VAL A 60 -4.31 4.40 10.59
N ASP A 61 -5.06 5.24 9.88
CA ASP A 61 -6.02 4.80 8.86
C ASP A 61 -5.31 3.99 7.76
N LEU A 62 -4.15 4.48 7.33
CA LEU A 62 -3.28 3.81 6.38
C LEU A 62 -2.88 2.44 6.94
N TYR A 63 -2.20 2.34 8.08
CA TYR A 63 -1.64 1.08 8.54
C TYR A 63 -2.64 0.10 9.15
N LEU A 64 -3.74 0.55 9.76
CA LEU A 64 -4.60 -0.29 10.58
C LEU A 64 -6.03 -0.47 10.05
N LEU A 65 -6.62 0.53 9.36
CA LEU A 65 -8.03 0.46 8.93
C LEU A 65 -8.24 0.24 7.43
N SER A 66 -7.22 0.42 6.60
CA SER A 66 -7.38 0.21 5.16
C SER A 66 -7.47 -1.29 4.83
N SER A 67 -8.68 -1.75 4.50
CA SER A 67 -9.01 -3.13 4.12
C SER A 67 -8.30 -3.57 2.82
N VAL A 68 -7.93 -2.62 1.96
CA VAL A 68 -7.25 -2.87 0.68
C VAL A 68 -6.04 -1.96 0.53
N TYR A 69 -4.87 -2.58 0.36
CA TYR A 69 -3.61 -1.91 0.15
C TYR A 69 -3.25 -1.85 -1.32
N LYS A 70 -2.76 -0.69 -1.76
CA LYS A 70 -2.06 -0.58 -3.04
C LYS A 70 -0.62 -1.03 -2.84
N VAL A 71 -0.21 -2.01 -3.61
CA VAL A 71 1.07 -2.66 -3.49
C VAL A 71 1.77 -2.60 -4.85
N ARG A 72 3.06 -2.28 -4.82
CA ARG A 72 3.91 -2.20 -5.99
C ARG A 72 4.99 -3.27 -5.90
N ASN A 73 5.12 -4.07 -6.96
CA ASN A 73 6.23 -4.98 -7.14
C ASN A 73 7.48 -4.16 -7.51
N MET A 74 8.57 -4.30 -6.75
CA MET A 74 9.82 -3.58 -7.02
C MET A 74 10.67 -4.24 -8.11
N GLN A 75 10.44 -5.51 -8.41
CA GLN A 75 11.14 -6.21 -9.49
C GLN A 75 10.54 -5.83 -10.85
N THR A 76 9.21 -5.89 -10.98
CA THR A 76 8.52 -5.62 -12.26
C THR A 76 7.99 -4.21 -12.40
N GLY A 77 7.90 -3.44 -11.30
CA GLY A 77 7.31 -2.10 -11.27
C GLY A 77 5.77 -2.09 -11.28
N GLU A 78 5.13 -3.25 -11.43
CA GLU A 78 3.67 -3.37 -11.48
C GLU A 78 3.02 -2.94 -10.18
N SER A 79 1.87 -2.26 -10.28
CA SER A 79 1.05 -1.89 -9.13
C SER A 79 -0.27 -2.63 -9.16
N PHE A 80 -0.67 -3.20 -8.03
CA PHE A 80 -1.92 -3.94 -7.88
C PHE A 80 -2.54 -3.66 -6.50
N LEU A 81 -3.77 -4.12 -6.29
CA LEU A 81 -4.44 -4.04 -4.99
C LEU A 81 -4.31 -5.37 -4.27
N MET A 82 -4.14 -5.35 -2.96
CA MET A 82 -4.07 -6.54 -2.13
C MET A 82 -4.84 -6.30 -0.83
N GLU A 83 -5.65 -7.26 -0.43
CA GLU A 83 -6.41 -7.15 0.82
C GLU A 83 -5.51 -7.24 2.05
N HIS A 84 -5.93 -6.63 3.16
CA HIS A 84 -5.16 -6.60 4.40
C HIS A 84 -4.73 -8.00 4.88
N GLY A 85 -5.65 -8.96 4.84
CA GLY A 85 -5.37 -10.35 5.23
C GLY A 85 -4.33 -11.02 4.34
N GLU A 86 -4.43 -10.80 3.03
CA GLU A 86 -3.49 -11.33 2.04
C GLU A 86 -2.11 -10.67 2.17
N TRP A 87 -2.06 -9.37 2.44
CA TRP A 87 -0.81 -8.66 2.71
C TRP A 87 -0.10 -9.19 3.96
N LYS A 88 -0.85 -9.49 5.03
CA LYS A 88 -0.30 -10.09 6.25
C LYS A 88 0.28 -11.48 5.98
N LYS A 89 -0.42 -12.31 5.19
CA LYS A 89 0.08 -13.62 4.74
C LYS A 89 1.37 -13.47 3.92
N TYR A 90 1.37 -12.63 2.88
CA TYR A 90 2.56 -12.32 2.08
C TYR A 90 3.75 -11.89 2.95
N ARG A 91 3.55 -10.98 3.91
CA ARG A 91 4.63 -10.52 4.81
C ARG A 91 5.17 -11.64 5.71
N THR A 92 4.32 -12.58 6.09
CA THR A 92 4.70 -13.73 6.92
C THR A 92 5.52 -14.72 6.10
N ASP A 93 5.04 -15.05 4.90
CA ASP A 93 5.72 -15.95 3.97
C ASP A 93 7.06 -15.36 3.51
N PHE A 94 7.09 -14.08 3.15
CA PHE A 94 8.31 -13.37 2.74
C PHE A 94 9.38 -13.38 3.83
N LYS A 95 8.98 -13.19 5.10
CA LYS A 95 9.90 -13.29 6.24
C LYS A 95 10.39 -14.72 6.46
N ARG A 96 9.58 -15.73 6.19
CA ARG A 96 9.96 -17.14 6.34
C ARG A 96 10.92 -17.60 5.25
N THR A 97 10.78 -17.09 4.03
CA THR A 97 11.61 -17.49 2.88
C THR A 97 12.95 -16.75 2.79
N ASN A 98 13.06 -15.53 3.36
CA ASN A 98 14.28 -14.71 3.32
C ASN A 98 15.12 -14.79 4.62
N HIS A 99 14.89 -15.78 5.46
CA HIS A 99 15.54 -15.93 6.76
C HIS A 99 16.07 -17.34 6.94
#